data_AF-A0ABD4TFA5-F1
#
_entry.id   AF-A0ABD4TFA5-F1
#
_cell.length_a   1.000
_cell.length_b   1.000
_cell.length_c   1.000
_cell.angle_alpha   90.00
_cell.angle_beta   90.00
_cell.angle_gamma   90.00
#
_symmetry.space_group_name_H-M   'P 1'
#
loop_
_entity.id
_entity.type
_entity.pdbx_description
1 polymer ?
#
loop_
_entity_poly.entity_id
_entity_poly.type
_entity_poly.pdbx_seq_one_letter_code
_entity_poly.pdbx_strand_id
1 'polypeptide(L)'
;MAITFEVIHKDIAGRVGRLRVNDKTVRTPALLPVVNPHLPLVTPREMQEMGVEALITNAYIFRRSTEYRDRAIAEGLHKVLDFDGVVMTDSGSFQLSVYGEVEVSNRDTLEFQQAIGSDIVVPLDLPTPPDAGPERAARELAVTMDRIREARQLFPDANLAAPVQGGIFTDLREEAGRAVQDLDFTFAPIGAVVPLMESYRYRELVQVVLAAKRGLSPATAVHLFGAGHPSMFALAVAMGCDLFDSAAYALFAREGRYITPHGSLKIDELAELPCPCRVCRSMTADELRQSKDRERLLALHNLHVTLAEIARIRQAIQDGTLWELVDERCRSHPRLLDGYRELLAHAAELERDDAVSKRRFFYRGSETCRRTEVLRFHEVIPRISLGERVLVSFDGRQVPGFDTVLNFKPPFGPYPVELAETFPVGQSEVPEWDDDMVRSGCAGIRALMEAHPESRFAVRCGEEWTRLVLEEVPDAEVCREQV
;
A
#
# COMPACT_ATOMS: atom_id res chain seq x y z
N MET A 1 -25.98 12.91 -1.72
CA MET A 1 -25.20 12.34 -2.86
C MET A 1 -24.11 11.47 -2.24
N ALA A 2 -23.72 10.36 -2.88
CA ALA A 2 -22.80 9.39 -2.25
C ALA A 2 -21.39 9.47 -2.85
N ILE A 3 -20.38 9.26 -2.01
CA ILE A 3 -19.00 9.01 -2.45
C ILE A 3 -19.01 7.74 -3.33
N THR A 4 -18.39 7.80 -4.51
CA THR A 4 -18.28 6.64 -5.41
C THR A 4 -16.83 6.39 -5.78
N PHE A 5 -16.47 5.12 -5.90
CA PHE A 5 -15.11 4.70 -6.23
C PHE A 5 -15.12 3.74 -7.42
N GLU A 6 -14.43 4.13 -8.48
CA GLU A 6 -14.31 3.37 -9.72
C GLU A 6 -12.87 2.88 -9.88
N VAL A 7 -12.66 1.57 -9.99
CA VAL A 7 -11.34 0.96 -10.23
C VAL A 7 -11.07 0.90 -11.74
N ILE A 8 -9.90 1.37 -12.16
CA ILE A 8 -9.46 1.42 -13.57
C ILE A 8 -8.38 0.37 -13.83
N HIS A 9 -7.34 0.36 -13.00
CA HIS A 9 -6.26 -0.63 -13.07
C HIS A 9 -6.01 -1.21 -11.68
N LYS A 10 -5.53 -2.46 -11.67
CA LYS A 10 -5.24 -3.19 -10.44
C LYS A 10 -3.97 -4.01 -10.61
N ASP A 11 -3.19 -4.06 -9.55
CA ASP A 11 -2.04 -4.95 -9.40
C ASP A 11 -1.88 -5.28 -7.91
N ILE A 12 -1.77 -6.56 -7.58
CA ILE A 12 -1.89 -7.06 -6.19
C ILE A 12 -3.27 -6.66 -5.63
N ALA A 13 -3.33 -5.98 -4.48
CA ALA A 13 -4.54 -5.33 -3.98
C ALA A 13 -4.57 -3.82 -4.27
N GLY A 14 -3.52 -3.27 -4.91
CA GLY A 14 -3.41 -1.86 -5.25
C GLY A 14 -4.29 -1.46 -6.43
N ARG A 15 -4.89 -0.26 -6.35
CA ARG A 15 -5.91 0.19 -7.30
C ARG A 15 -5.63 1.60 -7.79
N VAL A 16 -5.50 1.74 -9.11
CA VAL A 16 -5.66 3.04 -9.76
C VAL A 16 -7.14 3.24 -10.02
N GLY A 17 -7.70 4.32 -9.50
CA GLY A 17 -9.13 4.56 -9.57
C GLY A 17 -9.51 6.03 -9.60
N ARG A 18 -10.82 6.28 -9.62
CA ARG A 18 -11.45 7.60 -9.52
C ARG A 18 -12.38 7.60 -8.33
N LEU A 19 -12.04 8.40 -7.32
CA LEU A 19 -12.93 8.72 -6.21
C LEU A 19 -13.72 9.97 -6.60
N ARG A 20 -15.04 9.84 -6.75
CA ARG A 20 -15.93 10.99 -6.97
C ARG A 20 -16.62 11.37 -5.68
N VAL A 21 -16.57 12.66 -5.38
CA VAL A 21 -17.22 13.29 -4.23
C VAL A 21 -17.95 14.51 -4.76
N ASN A 22 -19.28 14.46 -4.75
CA ASN A 22 -20.12 15.44 -5.45
C ASN A 22 -19.73 15.53 -6.94
N ASP A 23 -19.37 16.73 -7.42
CA ASP A 23 -18.91 17.04 -8.77
C ASP A 23 -17.39 16.93 -8.95
N LYS A 24 -16.65 16.66 -7.88
CA LYS A 24 -15.17 16.60 -7.86
C LYS A 24 -14.68 15.15 -8.02
N THR A 25 -13.51 15.00 -8.63
CA THR A 25 -12.87 13.69 -8.86
C THR A 25 -11.41 13.71 -8.41
N VAL A 26 -10.99 12.66 -7.70
CA VAL A 26 -9.61 12.44 -7.24
C VAL A 26 -9.08 11.14 -7.84
N ARG A 27 -7.87 11.17 -8.40
CA ARG A 27 -7.18 9.97 -8.90
C ARG A 27 -6.49 9.24 -7.77
N THR A 28 -6.79 7.96 -7.61
CA THR A 28 -6.15 7.12 -6.59
C THR A 28 -5.01 6.26 -7.19
N PRO A 29 -3.99 5.86 -6.40
CA PRO A 29 -3.75 6.30 -5.03
C PRO A 29 -3.44 7.81 -4.95
N ALA A 30 -3.82 8.45 -3.84
CA ALA A 30 -3.72 9.90 -3.64
C ALA A 30 -3.13 10.27 -2.27
N LEU A 31 -2.34 11.35 -2.22
CA LEU A 31 -1.96 12.02 -0.98
C LEU A 31 -2.86 13.23 -0.77
N LEU A 32 -3.37 13.38 0.45
CA LEU A 32 -4.08 14.54 0.98
C LEU A 32 -3.14 15.27 1.95
N PRO A 33 -2.42 16.31 1.51
CA PRO A 33 -1.64 17.14 2.41
C PRO A 33 -2.52 17.69 3.54
N VAL A 34 -2.04 17.56 4.78
CA VAL A 34 -2.71 18.14 5.94
C VAL A 34 -2.40 19.63 5.98
N VAL A 35 -3.44 20.45 5.93
CA VAL A 35 -3.33 21.91 5.96
C VAL A 35 -3.74 22.45 7.33
N ASN A 36 -2.84 23.24 7.93
CA ASN A 36 -3.19 24.13 9.04
C ASN A 36 -3.15 25.58 8.53
N PRO A 37 -4.28 26.30 8.49
CA PRO A 37 -4.36 27.65 7.92
C PRO A 37 -3.50 28.67 8.70
N HIS A 38 -3.20 28.43 9.98
CA HIS A 38 -2.33 29.32 10.76
C HIS A 38 -0.84 29.14 10.44
N LEU A 39 -0.45 28.07 9.76
CA LEU A 39 0.94 27.74 9.51
C LEU A 39 1.21 27.33 8.06
N PRO A 40 0.89 28.18 7.06
CA PRO A 40 1.01 27.82 5.66
C PRO A 40 2.47 27.90 5.18
N LEU A 41 3.22 26.79 5.31
CA LEU A 41 4.54 26.67 4.66
C LEU A 41 4.41 26.58 3.14
N VAL A 42 3.40 25.85 2.67
CA VAL A 42 2.98 25.73 1.27
C VAL A 42 1.48 26.00 1.26
N THR A 43 1.02 26.89 0.40
CA THR A 43 -0.40 27.25 0.35
C THR A 43 -1.22 26.19 -0.40
N PRO A 44 -2.52 26.02 -0.11
CA PRO A 44 -3.38 25.11 -0.86
C PRO A 44 -3.41 25.38 -2.37
N ARG A 45 -3.37 26.65 -2.79
CA ARG A 45 -3.25 27.03 -4.20
C ARG A 45 -1.98 26.47 -4.84
N GLU A 46 -0.83 26.62 -4.19
CA GLU A 46 0.43 26.03 -4.66
C GLU A 46 0.35 24.51 -4.72
N MET A 47 -0.29 23.87 -3.75
CA MET A 47 -0.51 22.41 -3.77
C MET A 47 -1.36 21.99 -4.98
N GLN A 48 -2.41 22.75 -5.31
CA GLN A 48 -3.25 22.50 -6.48
C GLN A 48 -2.45 22.64 -7.78
N GLU A 49 -1.57 23.64 -7.87
CA GLU A 49 -0.64 23.81 -9.01
C GLU A 49 0.37 22.64 -9.12
N MET A 50 0.71 21.99 -8.01
CA MET A 50 1.52 20.76 -7.98
C MET A 50 0.72 19.49 -8.35
N GLY A 51 -0.58 19.61 -8.63
CA GLY A 51 -1.46 18.51 -9.00
C GLY A 51 -2.13 17.79 -7.82
N VAL A 52 -2.20 18.43 -6.65
CA VAL A 52 -2.99 17.93 -5.51
C VAL A 52 -4.47 18.15 -5.80
N GLU A 53 -5.23 17.06 -5.77
CA GLU A 53 -6.66 17.04 -6.10
C GLU A 53 -7.55 17.00 -4.84
N ALA A 54 -6.96 16.69 -3.68
CA ALA A 54 -7.65 16.63 -2.41
C ALA A 54 -6.74 17.09 -1.26
N LEU A 55 -7.33 17.72 -0.25
CA LEU A 55 -6.67 18.14 0.98
C LEU A 55 -7.42 17.58 2.18
N ILE A 56 -6.72 17.49 3.30
CA ILE A 56 -7.36 17.31 4.60
C ILE A 56 -7.01 18.49 5.51
N THR A 57 -7.96 18.91 6.32
CA THR A 57 -7.71 19.82 7.43
C THR A 57 -8.45 19.32 8.66
N ASN A 58 -8.31 20.03 9.78
CA ASN A 58 -8.90 19.60 11.04
C ASN A 58 -9.99 20.57 11.47
N ALA A 59 -11.22 20.06 11.61
CA ALA A 59 -12.38 20.87 11.98
C ALA A 59 -12.19 21.57 13.33
N TYR A 60 -11.48 20.94 14.27
CA TYR A 60 -11.18 21.52 15.58
C TYR A 60 -10.35 22.81 15.47
N ILE A 61 -9.40 22.87 14.54
CA ILE A 61 -8.56 24.07 14.32
C ILE A 61 -9.45 25.24 13.88
N PHE A 62 -10.32 25.02 12.89
CA PHE A 62 -11.26 26.06 12.44
C PHE A 62 -12.24 26.46 13.54
N ARG A 63 -12.75 25.50 14.32
CA ARG A 63 -13.71 25.78 15.39
C ARG A 63 -13.13 26.65 16.51
N ARG A 64 -11.84 26.48 16.83
CA ARG A 64 -11.14 27.22 17.87
C ARG A 64 -10.51 28.52 17.38
N SER A 65 -10.37 28.68 16.07
CA SER A 65 -9.72 29.84 15.47
C SER A 65 -10.61 31.09 15.50
N THR A 66 -10.18 32.14 16.17
CA THR A 66 -10.85 33.45 16.12
C THR A 66 -10.69 34.14 14.76
N GLU A 67 -9.71 33.73 13.96
CA GLU A 67 -9.39 34.33 12.66
C GLU A 67 -10.16 33.64 11.52
N TYR A 68 -10.25 32.31 11.55
CA TYR A 68 -10.79 31.53 10.44
C TYR A 68 -12.22 31.01 10.66
N ARG A 69 -12.72 30.92 11.90
CA ARG A 69 -14.03 30.30 12.18
C ARG A 69 -15.17 30.99 11.45
N ASP A 70 -15.35 32.28 11.71
CA ASP A 70 -16.50 33.02 11.19
C ASP A 70 -16.43 33.15 9.66
N ARG A 71 -15.22 33.32 9.13
CA ARG A 71 -14.96 33.33 7.69
C ARG A 71 -15.27 31.98 7.04
N ALA A 72 -14.87 30.86 7.67
CA ALA A 72 -15.17 29.52 7.15
C ALA A 72 -16.66 29.21 7.17
N ILE A 73 -17.41 29.68 8.19
CA ILE A 73 -18.87 29.55 8.22
C ILE A 73 -19.53 30.43 7.15
N ALA A 74 -19.05 31.66 6.96
CA ALA A 74 -19.66 32.61 6.03
C ALA A 74 -19.33 32.33 4.55
N GLU A 75 -18.10 31.90 4.26
CA GLU A 75 -17.57 31.76 2.90
C GLU A 75 -17.37 30.31 2.45
N GLY A 76 -17.26 29.37 3.40
CA GLY A 76 -16.90 27.97 3.14
C GLY A 76 -15.39 27.72 3.02
N LEU A 77 -14.96 26.48 3.28
CA LEU A 77 -13.56 26.07 3.31
C LEU A 77 -12.84 26.33 1.98
N HIS A 78 -13.49 26.09 0.84
CA HIS A 78 -12.88 26.30 -0.49
C HIS A 78 -12.40 27.73 -0.69
N LYS A 79 -13.21 28.73 -0.31
CA LYS A 79 -12.83 30.15 -0.42
C LYS A 79 -11.79 30.55 0.62
N VAL A 80 -11.88 29.99 1.83
CA VAL A 80 -10.90 30.28 2.88
C VAL A 80 -9.52 29.74 2.53
N LEU A 81 -9.47 28.54 1.98
CA LEU A 81 -8.22 27.86 1.62
C LEU A 81 -7.72 28.23 0.21
N ASP A 82 -8.53 28.85 -0.65
CA ASP A 82 -8.23 29.06 -2.07
C ASP A 82 -7.91 27.75 -2.79
N PHE A 83 -8.81 26.77 -2.66
CA PHE A 83 -8.65 25.41 -3.21
C PHE A 83 -9.95 24.87 -3.80
N ASP A 84 -9.90 24.43 -5.05
CA ASP A 84 -11.08 23.98 -5.81
C ASP A 84 -11.32 22.46 -5.76
N GLY A 85 -10.33 21.69 -5.30
CA GLY A 85 -10.41 20.23 -5.20
C GLY A 85 -11.24 19.75 -4.00
N VAL A 86 -11.14 18.46 -3.66
CA VAL A 86 -11.86 17.87 -2.53
C VAL A 86 -11.24 18.31 -1.20
N VAL A 87 -12.03 18.83 -0.26
CA VAL A 87 -11.57 19.16 1.10
C VAL A 87 -12.24 18.22 2.10
N MET A 88 -11.45 17.35 2.69
CA MET A 88 -11.84 16.49 3.80
C MET A 88 -11.54 17.19 5.13
N THR A 89 -12.41 17.01 6.12
CA THR A 89 -12.15 17.47 7.48
C THR A 89 -12.06 16.30 8.44
N ASP A 90 -10.95 16.22 9.17
CA ASP A 90 -10.85 15.36 10.33
C ASP A 90 -11.67 15.93 11.51
N SER A 91 -12.21 15.04 12.33
CA SER A 91 -13.06 15.33 13.49
C SER A 91 -12.28 15.96 14.64
N GLY A 92 -10.95 15.82 14.64
CA GLY A 92 -10.09 16.24 15.75
C GLY A 92 -9.91 15.18 16.83
N SER A 93 -10.30 13.92 16.56
CA SER A 93 -10.17 12.79 17.50
C SER A 93 -8.73 12.58 17.97
N PHE A 94 -7.73 12.82 17.12
CA PHE A 94 -6.32 12.80 17.51
C PHE A 94 -6.02 13.85 18.60
N GLN A 95 -6.43 15.10 18.41
CA GLN A 95 -6.24 16.17 19.40
C GLN A 95 -7.01 15.89 20.69
N LEU A 96 -8.21 15.31 20.60
CA LEU A 96 -8.97 14.90 21.79
C LEU A 96 -8.25 13.81 22.58
N SER A 97 -7.61 12.86 21.88
CA SER A 97 -6.82 11.80 22.52
C SER A 97 -5.54 12.32 23.21
N VAL A 98 -4.94 13.39 22.69
CA VAL A 98 -3.69 13.98 23.20
C VAL A 98 -3.93 15.02 24.29
N TYR A 99 -4.94 15.88 24.12
CA TYR A 99 -5.20 17.02 25.00
C TYR A 99 -6.30 16.77 26.04
N GLY A 100 -6.95 15.61 26.01
CA GLY A 100 -7.71 15.06 27.15
C GLY A 100 -9.07 15.68 27.45
N GLU A 101 -9.45 16.85 26.91
CA GLU A 101 -10.75 17.46 27.22
C GLU A 101 -11.25 18.35 26.09
N VAL A 102 -12.30 17.91 25.39
CA VAL A 102 -13.32 18.84 24.87
C VAL A 102 -14.68 18.13 24.87
N GLU A 103 -15.66 18.72 25.55
CA GLU A 103 -17.09 18.37 25.48
C GLU A 103 -17.66 18.77 24.10
N VAL A 104 -17.28 18.07 23.04
CA VAL A 104 -17.94 18.21 21.72
C VAL A 104 -18.66 16.93 21.42
N SER A 105 -19.97 17.02 21.22
CA SER A 105 -20.74 15.86 20.78
C SER A 105 -20.38 15.50 19.34
N ASN A 106 -20.61 14.24 18.97
CA ASN A 106 -20.46 13.79 17.58
C ASN A 106 -21.33 14.65 16.64
N ARG A 107 -22.56 14.95 17.07
CA ARG A 107 -23.46 15.86 16.37
C ARG A 107 -22.87 17.25 16.14
N ASP A 108 -22.37 17.92 17.18
CA ASP A 108 -21.81 19.28 17.04
C ASP A 108 -20.62 19.31 16.06
N THR A 109 -19.80 18.26 16.08
CA THR A 109 -18.65 18.10 15.18
C THR A 109 -19.11 17.97 13.73
N LEU A 110 -20.15 17.18 13.47
CA LEU A 110 -20.70 17.01 12.12
C LEU A 110 -21.43 18.27 11.63
N GLU A 111 -22.24 18.90 12.49
CA GLU A 111 -22.92 20.17 12.16
C GLU A 111 -21.91 21.25 11.79
N PHE A 112 -20.80 21.36 12.54
CA PHE A 112 -19.75 22.33 12.24
C PHE A 112 -19.04 22.02 10.91
N GLN A 113 -18.69 20.76 10.65
CA GLN A 113 -18.05 20.37 9.39
C GLN A 113 -18.94 20.65 8.17
N GLN A 114 -20.25 20.42 8.29
CA GLN A 114 -21.23 20.78 7.27
C GLN A 114 -21.32 22.30 7.09
N ALA A 115 -21.38 23.06 8.19
CA ALA A 115 -21.49 24.52 8.17
C ALA A 115 -20.30 25.22 7.49
N ILE A 116 -19.09 24.65 7.60
CA ILE A 116 -17.90 25.17 6.91
C ILE A 116 -17.74 24.62 5.48
N GLY A 117 -18.67 23.80 5.00
CA GLY A 117 -18.67 23.29 3.62
C GLY A 117 -17.59 22.25 3.33
N SER A 118 -17.36 21.31 4.25
CA SER A 118 -16.49 20.16 4.02
C SER A 118 -17.08 19.18 3.00
N ASP A 119 -16.27 18.67 2.07
CA ASP A 119 -16.72 17.72 1.04
C ASP A 119 -16.84 16.30 1.57
N ILE A 120 -15.95 15.90 2.49
CA ILE A 120 -16.00 14.61 3.20
C ILE A 120 -15.88 14.90 4.69
N VAL A 121 -16.88 14.45 5.45
CA VAL A 121 -16.95 14.66 6.90
C VAL A 121 -16.64 13.37 7.66
N VAL A 122 -15.88 13.49 8.74
CA VAL A 122 -15.49 12.36 9.58
C VAL A 122 -16.25 12.44 10.90
N PRO A 123 -17.00 11.39 11.28
CA PRO A 123 -17.59 11.26 12.62
C PRO A 123 -16.50 11.23 13.70
N LEU A 124 -16.89 11.56 14.94
CA LEU A 124 -15.96 11.57 16.05
C LEU A 124 -15.57 10.15 16.47
N ASP A 125 -14.48 9.60 15.95
CA ASP A 125 -14.01 8.26 16.29
C ASP A 125 -13.08 8.25 17.53
N LEU A 126 -12.83 7.06 18.08
CA LEU A 126 -11.90 6.86 19.18
C LEU A 126 -10.68 6.06 18.70
N PRO A 127 -9.51 6.71 18.48
CA PRO A 127 -8.32 6.03 18.00
C PRO A 127 -7.65 5.26 19.14
N THR A 128 -8.03 4.00 19.33
CA THR A 128 -7.46 3.12 20.37
C THR A 128 -5.95 2.93 20.20
N PRO A 129 -5.11 3.31 21.19
CA PRO A 129 -3.67 3.14 21.12
C PRO A 129 -3.23 1.66 20.94
N PRO A 130 -2.12 1.37 20.24
CA PRO A 130 -1.68 -0.01 19.99
C PRO A 130 -1.33 -0.84 21.23
N ASP A 131 -1.06 -0.20 22.37
CA ASP A 131 -0.75 -0.82 23.66
C ASP A 131 -2.00 -1.07 24.52
N ALA A 132 -3.19 -0.65 24.07
CA ALA A 132 -4.43 -0.92 24.76
C ALA A 132 -4.80 -2.41 24.72
N GLY A 133 -5.34 -2.92 25.82
CA GLY A 133 -5.86 -4.28 25.91
C GLY A 133 -7.15 -4.51 25.09
N PRO A 134 -7.49 -5.77 24.80
CA PRO A 134 -8.61 -6.12 23.91
C PRO A 134 -9.96 -5.60 24.39
N GLU A 135 -10.22 -5.61 25.70
CA GLU A 135 -11.47 -5.08 26.26
C GLU A 135 -11.64 -3.57 26.02
N ARG A 136 -10.56 -2.80 26.10
CA ARG A 136 -10.59 -1.37 25.83
C ARG A 136 -10.83 -1.12 24.34
N ALA A 137 -10.13 -1.84 23.47
CA ALA A 137 -10.30 -1.75 22.03
C ALA A 137 -11.73 -2.07 21.60
N ALA A 138 -12.34 -3.13 22.13
CA ALA A 138 -13.72 -3.50 21.84
C ALA A 138 -14.72 -2.43 22.29
N ARG A 139 -14.55 -1.86 23.49
CA ARG A 139 -15.42 -0.79 24.00
C ARG A 139 -15.32 0.50 23.17
N GLU A 140 -14.10 0.95 22.87
CA GLU A 140 -13.88 2.17 22.08
C GLU A 140 -14.33 2.01 20.63
N LEU A 141 -14.17 0.81 20.06
CA LEU A 141 -14.72 0.45 18.75
C LEU A 141 -16.26 0.50 18.77
N ALA A 142 -16.92 -0.07 19.79
CA ALA A 142 -18.38 -0.02 19.90
C ALA A 142 -18.90 1.43 19.91
N VAL A 143 -18.27 2.31 20.69
CA VAL A 143 -18.61 3.75 20.70
C VAL A 143 -18.38 4.40 19.34
N THR A 144 -17.30 4.05 18.64
CA THR A 144 -17.04 4.54 17.28
C THR A 144 -18.15 4.10 16.31
N MET A 145 -18.57 2.84 16.36
CA MET A 145 -19.65 2.32 15.51
C MET A 145 -21.00 2.98 15.80
N ASP A 146 -21.31 3.25 17.07
CA ASP A 146 -22.54 3.97 17.44
C ASP A 146 -22.54 5.40 16.91
N ARG A 147 -21.40 6.09 16.93
CA ARG A 147 -21.25 7.44 16.37
C ARG A 147 -21.31 7.46 14.85
N ILE A 148 -20.83 6.42 14.16
CA ILE A 148 -21.00 6.25 12.71
C ILE A 148 -22.48 6.06 12.36
N ARG A 149 -23.21 5.23 13.12
CA ARG A 149 -24.66 5.03 12.94
C ARG A 149 -25.45 6.32 13.18
N GLU A 150 -25.14 7.02 14.26
CA GLU A 150 -25.73 8.33 14.58
C GLU A 150 -25.48 9.32 13.44
N ALA A 151 -24.25 9.39 12.92
CA ALA A 151 -23.89 10.30 11.83
C ALA A 151 -24.71 10.02 10.56
N ARG A 152 -24.86 8.75 10.19
CA ARG A 152 -25.69 8.33 9.04
C ARG A 152 -27.16 8.71 9.21
N GLN A 153 -27.70 8.58 10.43
CA GLN A 153 -29.09 8.92 10.72
C GLN A 153 -29.34 10.43 10.69
N LEU A 154 -28.43 11.22 11.27
CA LEU A 154 -28.56 12.67 11.35
C LEU A 154 -28.25 13.37 10.03
N PHE A 155 -27.34 12.82 9.22
CA PHE A 155 -26.85 13.42 7.98
C PHE A 155 -26.87 12.44 6.81
N PRO A 156 -28.05 11.94 6.39
CA PRO A 156 -28.16 10.89 5.36
C PRO A 156 -27.61 11.30 4.00
N ASP A 157 -27.63 12.60 3.67
CA ASP A 157 -27.17 13.15 2.40
C ASP A 157 -25.69 13.54 2.38
N ALA A 158 -25.02 13.51 3.54
CA ALA A 158 -23.62 13.90 3.67
C ALA A 158 -22.66 12.80 3.18
N ASN A 159 -21.54 13.23 2.60
CA ASN A 159 -20.42 12.36 2.26
C ASN A 159 -19.65 12.00 3.54
N LEU A 160 -20.11 10.97 4.22
CA LEU A 160 -19.55 10.52 5.48
C LEU A 160 -18.42 9.50 5.26
N ALA A 161 -17.34 9.66 6.00
CA ALA A 161 -16.34 8.62 6.19
C ALA A 161 -16.77 7.67 7.32
N ALA A 162 -16.35 6.40 7.23
CA ALA A 162 -16.57 5.41 8.29
C ALA A 162 -15.23 4.85 8.79
N PRO A 163 -14.62 5.46 9.82
CA PRO A 163 -13.35 5.00 10.36
C PRO A 163 -13.43 3.58 10.93
N VAL A 164 -12.59 2.68 10.40
CA VAL A 164 -12.38 1.33 10.90
C VAL A 164 -11.32 1.40 12.01
N GLN A 165 -11.76 1.13 13.24
CA GLN A 165 -10.92 1.08 14.45
C GLN A 165 -10.78 -0.36 14.97
N GLY A 166 -10.15 -0.55 16.14
CA GLY A 166 -9.95 -1.88 16.75
C GLY A 166 -8.54 -2.17 17.28
N GLY A 167 -7.68 -1.15 17.38
CA GLY A 167 -6.31 -1.32 17.87
C GLY A 167 -5.48 -2.25 16.97
N ILE A 168 -4.70 -3.14 17.58
CA ILE A 168 -3.89 -4.17 16.87
C ILE A 168 -4.62 -5.51 16.67
N PHE A 169 -5.88 -5.61 17.10
CA PHE A 169 -6.64 -6.86 17.13
C PHE A 169 -7.32 -7.10 15.78
N THR A 170 -6.88 -8.12 15.05
CA THR A 170 -7.31 -8.38 13.66
C THR A 170 -8.78 -8.81 13.56
N ASP A 171 -9.28 -9.55 14.54
CA ASP A 171 -10.69 -9.93 14.66
C ASP A 171 -11.60 -8.70 14.77
N LEU A 172 -11.24 -7.75 15.65
CA LEU A 172 -11.98 -6.49 15.79
C LEU A 172 -11.92 -5.63 14.52
N ARG A 173 -10.78 -5.60 13.83
CA ARG A 173 -10.62 -4.87 12.56
C ARG A 173 -11.52 -5.43 11.47
N GLU A 174 -11.59 -6.75 11.37
CA GLU A 174 -12.42 -7.44 10.38
C GLU A 174 -13.91 -7.28 10.69
N GLU A 175 -14.31 -7.39 11.96
CA GLU A 175 -15.69 -7.11 12.41
C GLU A 175 -16.09 -5.66 12.11
N ALA A 176 -15.21 -4.70 12.42
CA ALA A 176 -15.44 -3.28 12.12
C ALA A 176 -15.59 -3.04 10.61
N GLY A 177 -14.76 -3.67 9.78
CA GLY A 177 -14.88 -3.61 8.33
C GLY A 177 -16.26 -4.10 7.85
N ARG A 178 -16.73 -5.25 8.35
CA ARG A 178 -18.04 -5.80 7.99
C ARG A 178 -19.17 -4.89 8.42
N ALA A 179 -19.10 -4.35 9.64
CA ALA A 179 -20.11 -3.43 10.14
C ALA A 179 -20.16 -2.11 9.35
N VAL A 180 -19.03 -1.63 8.83
CA VAL A 180 -18.97 -0.49 7.91
C VAL A 180 -19.63 -0.82 6.57
N GLN A 181 -19.39 -2.03 6.05
CA GLN A 181 -20.03 -2.51 4.83
C GLN A 181 -21.55 -2.65 4.98
N ASP A 182 -22.03 -3.20 6.10
CA ASP A 182 -23.46 -3.39 6.39
C ASP A 182 -24.23 -2.05 6.51
N LEU A 183 -23.51 -0.95 6.72
CA LEU A 183 -24.04 0.41 6.75
C LEU A 183 -23.93 1.16 5.40
N ASP A 184 -23.60 0.43 4.33
CA ASP A 184 -23.46 0.91 2.95
C ASP A 184 -22.48 2.08 2.78
N PHE A 185 -21.36 2.05 3.52
CA PHE A 185 -20.29 3.03 3.36
C PHE A 185 -19.29 2.62 2.28
N THR A 186 -18.94 3.58 1.43
CA THR A 186 -18.01 3.41 0.30
C THR A 186 -16.66 4.09 0.53
N PHE A 187 -16.46 4.73 1.67
CA PHE A 187 -15.20 5.39 2.06
C PHE A 187 -14.86 5.06 3.52
N ALA A 188 -13.79 4.29 3.72
CA ALA A 188 -13.41 3.74 5.01
C ALA A 188 -11.96 4.10 5.37
N PRO A 189 -11.74 5.10 6.24
CA PRO A 189 -10.43 5.32 6.82
C PRO A 189 -10.03 4.20 7.77
N ILE A 190 -8.76 3.79 7.79
CA ILE A 190 -8.19 2.88 8.77
C ILE A 190 -7.43 3.71 9.80
N GLY A 191 -7.98 3.81 11.00
CA GLY A 191 -7.46 4.66 12.07
C GLY A 191 -6.57 3.92 13.08
N ALA A 192 -6.03 4.67 14.05
CA ALA A 192 -5.15 4.18 15.12
C ALA A 192 -3.85 3.50 14.67
N VAL A 193 -3.41 3.75 13.44
CA VAL A 193 -2.19 3.15 12.86
C VAL A 193 -0.99 4.10 12.84
N VAL A 194 -1.19 5.39 13.11
CA VAL A 194 -0.10 6.40 13.15
C VAL A 194 1.03 5.97 14.10
N PRO A 195 0.77 5.52 15.34
CA PRO A 195 1.86 5.12 16.24
C PRO A 195 2.61 3.86 15.75
N LEU A 196 1.96 3.00 14.96
CA LEU A 196 2.63 1.85 14.33
C LEU A 196 3.64 2.32 13.28
N MET A 197 3.27 3.29 12.46
CA MET A 197 4.17 3.86 11.43
C MET A 197 5.33 4.63 12.05
N GLU A 198 5.06 5.47 13.06
CA GLU A 198 6.10 6.23 13.78
C GLU A 198 7.10 5.32 14.51
N SER A 199 6.62 4.17 15.03
CA SER A 199 7.45 3.17 15.70
C SER A 199 7.99 2.09 14.76
N TYR A 200 7.84 2.24 13.44
CA TYR A 200 8.30 1.29 12.42
C TYR A 200 7.76 -0.15 12.62
N ARG A 201 6.55 -0.29 13.17
CA ARG A 201 5.85 -1.57 13.40
C ARG A 201 5.06 -2.00 12.16
N TYR A 202 5.73 -2.09 11.01
CA TYR A 202 5.06 -2.36 9.72
C TYR A 202 4.44 -3.76 9.61
N ARG A 203 4.96 -4.75 10.36
CA ARG A 203 4.36 -6.09 10.43
C ARG A 203 2.91 -6.02 10.94
N GLU A 204 2.69 -5.34 12.07
CA GLU A 204 1.36 -5.20 12.64
C GLU A 204 0.48 -4.28 11.79
N LEU A 205 1.07 -3.25 11.16
CA LEU A 205 0.36 -2.44 10.16
C LEU A 205 -0.23 -3.32 9.05
N VAL A 206 0.53 -4.27 8.53
CA VAL A 206 0.05 -5.20 7.49
C VAL A 206 -1.10 -6.04 7.99
N GLN A 207 -0.97 -6.60 9.20
CA GLN A 207 -2.01 -7.45 9.80
C GLN A 207 -3.33 -6.70 9.98
N VAL A 208 -3.30 -5.48 10.53
CA VAL A 208 -4.53 -4.72 10.80
C VAL A 208 -5.18 -4.18 9.53
N VAL A 209 -4.38 -3.79 8.52
CA VAL A 209 -4.90 -3.28 7.25
C VAL A 209 -5.56 -4.41 6.46
N LEU A 210 -4.90 -5.56 6.31
CA LEU A 210 -5.49 -6.70 5.61
C LEU A 210 -6.73 -7.24 6.34
N ALA A 211 -6.72 -7.28 7.68
CA ALA A 211 -7.88 -7.67 8.46
C ALA A 211 -9.08 -6.73 8.25
N ALA A 212 -8.86 -5.41 8.30
CA ALA A 212 -9.90 -4.44 7.96
C ALA A 212 -10.44 -4.67 6.55
N LYS A 213 -9.55 -4.88 5.56
CA LYS A 213 -9.94 -5.10 4.17
C LYS A 213 -10.73 -6.37 3.94
N ARG A 214 -10.48 -7.47 4.67
CA ARG A 214 -11.30 -8.69 4.58
C ARG A 214 -12.76 -8.46 4.93
N GLY A 215 -13.03 -7.50 5.82
CA GLY A 215 -14.39 -7.12 6.19
C GLY A 215 -15.03 -6.10 5.25
N LEU A 216 -14.27 -5.45 4.36
CA LEU A 216 -14.75 -4.38 3.51
C LEU A 216 -15.11 -4.87 2.10
N SER A 217 -16.06 -4.19 1.48
CA SER A 217 -16.36 -4.40 0.06
C SER A 217 -15.16 -4.02 -0.82
N PRO A 218 -14.85 -4.77 -1.89
CA PRO A 218 -13.87 -4.37 -2.90
C PRO A 218 -14.20 -3.04 -3.60
N ALA A 219 -15.43 -2.54 -3.49
CA ALA A 219 -15.84 -1.24 -4.00
C ALA A 219 -15.55 -0.07 -3.04
N THR A 220 -15.17 -0.35 -1.79
CA THR A 220 -14.87 0.68 -0.78
C THR A 220 -13.47 1.24 -0.99
N ALA A 221 -13.37 2.57 -1.02
CA ALA A 221 -12.10 3.29 -0.99
C ALA A 221 -11.53 3.30 0.43
N VAL A 222 -10.26 2.94 0.57
CA VAL A 222 -9.56 2.78 1.84
C VAL A 222 -8.57 3.93 2.03
N HIS A 223 -8.73 4.67 3.12
CA HIS A 223 -7.85 5.79 3.48
C HIS A 223 -6.96 5.39 4.67
N LEU A 224 -5.64 5.36 4.51
CA LEU A 224 -4.74 5.04 5.60
C LEU A 224 -4.36 6.32 6.39
N PHE A 225 -4.95 6.49 7.58
CA PHE A 225 -4.81 7.73 8.33
C PHE A 225 -3.37 8.00 8.81
N GLY A 226 -2.89 9.23 8.58
CA GLY A 226 -1.61 9.77 9.00
C GLY A 226 -0.39 9.19 8.28
N ALA A 227 -0.60 8.36 7.25
CA ALA A 227 0.45 7.79 6.44
C ALA A 227 1.03 8.84 5.48
N GLY A 228 2.25 9.32 5.77
CA GLY A 228 2.85 10.43 5.02
C GLY A 228 4.20 10.21 4.38
N HIS A 229 4.87 9.12 4.72
CA HIS A 229 6.25 8.94 4.32
C HIS A 229 6.34 8.12 3.01
N PRO A 230 7.03 8.59 1.96
CA PRO A 230 7.10 7.93 0.66
C PRO A 230 7.56 6.47 0.70
N SER A 231 8.48 6.13 1.61
CA SER A 231 9.06 4.78 1.70
C SER A 231 8.06 3.66 1.98
N MET A 232 6.88 3.97 2.53
CA MET A 232 5.86 2.96 2.83
C MET A 232 4.67 2.94 1.87
N PHE A 233 4.54 3.91 0.95
CA PHE A 233 3.36 3.99 0.09
C PHE A 233 3.20 2.77 -0.79
N ALA A 234 4.28 2.25 -1.38
CA ALA A 234 4.20 1.05 -2.22
C ALA A 234 3.64 -0.14 -1.44
N LEU A 235 4.13 -0.36 -0.21
CA LEU A 235 3.64 -1.42 0.68
C LEU A 235 2.16 -1.19 1.04
N ALA A 236 1.78 0.03 1.42
CA ALA A 236 0.41 0.36 1.76
C ALA A 236 -0.58 0.21 0.61
N VAL A 237 -0.17 0.61 -0.60
CA VAL A 237 -0.96 0.42 -1.80
C VAL A 237 -1.03 -1.06 -2.18
N ALA A 238 0.02 -1.85 -1.98
CA ALA A 238 -0.02 -3.30 -2.23
C ALA A 238 -0.96 -4.05 -1.26
N MET A 239 -1.21 -3.49 -0.07
CA MET A 239 -2.30 -3.91 0.83
C MET A 239 -3.67 -3.41 0.36
N GLY A 240 -3.71 -2.47 -0.58
CA GLY A 240 -4.91 -1.91 -1.20
C GLY A 240 -5.52 -0.72 -0.48
N CYS A 241 -4.68 0.11 0.14
CA CYS A 241 -5.01 1.47 0.53
C CYS A 241 -4.97 2.40 -0.72
N ASP A 242 -5.94 3.30 -0.84
CA ASP A 242 -6.09 4.20 -2.00
C ASP A 242 -5.83 5.66 -1.65
N LEU A 243 -5.98 6.06 -0.39
CA LEU A 243 -5.72 7.42 0.05
C LEU A 243 -4.77 7.44 1.24
N PHE A 244 -4.04 8.53 1.35
CA PHE A 244 -3.06 8.79 2.39
C PHE A 244 -3.18 10.26 2.80
N ASP A 245 -3.00 10.57 4.07
CA ASP A 245 -2.91 11.96 4.53
C ASP A 245 -1.71 12.18 5.44
N SER A 246 -1.10 13.37 5.33
CA SER A 246 -0.03 13.71 6.27
C SER A 246 0.36 15.18 6.33
N ALA A 247 0.78 15.58 7.53
CA ALA A 247 1.53 16.80 7.80
C ALA A 247 3.06 16.60 7.70
N ALA A 248 3.53 15.38 7.41
CA ALA A 248 4.96 15.04 7.45
C ALA A 248 5.81 15.97 6.58
N TYR A 249 5.34 16.37 5.39
CA TYR A 249 6.09 17.28 4.51
C TYR A 249 6.48 18.60 5.22
N ALA A 250 5.57 19.14 6.03
CA ALA A 250 5.75 20.38 6.79
C ALA A 250 6.45 20.17 8.12
N LEU A 251 6.06 19.13 8.88
CA LEU A 251 6.66 18.81 10.18
C LEU A 251 8.15 18.47 10.03
N PHE A 252 8.50 17.67 9.02
CA PHE A 252 9.88 17.28 8.76
C PHE A 252 10.69 18.49 8.31
N ALA A 253 10.11 19.36 7.49
CA ALA A 253 10.78 20.57 7.06
C ALA A 253 11.16 21.51 8.22
N ARG A 254 10.29 21.67 9.22
CA ARG A 254 10.59 22.44 10.45
C ARG A 254 11.75 21.87 11.25
N GLU A 255 11.87 20.54 11.26
CA GLU A 255 12.96 19.83 11.92
C GLU A 255 14.23 19.74 11.06
N GLY A 256 14.27 20.40 9.90
CA GLY A 256 15.40 20.32 8.98
C GLY A 256 15.55 18.94 8.32
N ARG A 257 14.47 18.15 8.25
CA ARG A 257 14.46 16.83 7.62
C ARG A 257 14.07 16.90 6.14
N TYR A 258 14.87 16.24 5.33
CA TYR A 258 14.77 16.07 3.89
C TYR A 258 14.22 14.68 3.57
N ILE A 259 13.02 14.62 2.96
CA ILE A 259 12.36 13.36 2.61
C ILE A 259 12.92 12.81 1.29
N THR A 260 13.10 11.49 1.24
CA THR A 260 13.43 10.71 0.05
C THR A 260 12.46 9.52 -0.08
N PRO A 261 12.40 8.84 -1.24
CA PRO A 261 11.66 7.60 -1.37
C PRO A 261 12.15 6.47 -0.44
N HIS A 262 13.37 6.56 0.10
CA HIS A 262 13.99 5.51 0.91
C HIS A 262 13.95 5.78 2.42
N GLY A 263 13.66 7.01 2.82
CA GLY A 263 13.79 7.45 4.20
C GLY A 263 13.87 8.96 4.32
N SER A 264 14.27 9.44 5.49
CA SER A 264 14.51 10.86 5.73
C SER A 264 15.93 11.09 6.20
N LEU A 265 16.51 12.21 5.78
CA LEU A 265 17.88 12.63 6.14
C LEU A 265 17.81 14.01 6.81
N LYS A 266 18.80 14.37 7.63
CA LYS A 266 18.92 15.76 8.06
C LYS A 266 19.60 16.57 6.96
N ILE A 267 19.11 17.78 6.70
CA ILE A 267 19.72 18.69 5.73
C ILE A 267 21.18 19.01 6.07
N ASP A 268 21.54 18.94 7.35
CA ASP A 268 22.90 19.14 7.84
C ASP A 268 23.87 18.00 7.52
N GLU A 269 23.35 16.82 7.15
CA GLU A 269 24.14 15.65 6.77
C GLU A 269 24.33 15.57 5.25
N LEU A 270 23.65 16.41 4.47
CA LEU A 270 23.69 16.38 3.02
C LEU A 270 24.83 17.22 2.45
N ALA A 271 25.68 16.55 1.67
CA ALA A 271 26.66 17.19 0.79
C ALA A 271 26.04 17.62 -0.55
N GLU A 272 25.06 16.85 -1.04
CA GLU A 272 24.33 17.13 -2.27
C GLU A 272 22.81 16.99 -2.08
N LEU A 273 22.04 17.57 -3.00
CA LEU A 273 20.59 17.43 -3.05
C LEU A 273 20.21 16.41 -4.14
N PRO A 274 19.99 15.13 -3.80
CA PRO A 274 19.82 14.04 -4.77
C PRO A 274 18.38 13.98 -5.32
N CYS A 275 17.85 15.10 -5.80
CA CYS A 275 16.48 15.18 -6.32
C CYS A 275 16.40 16.10 -7.54
N PRO A 276 15.61 15.73 -8.57
CA PRO A 276 15.39 16.56 -9.74
C PRO A 276 14.34 17.65 -9.54
N CYS A 277 13.77 17.84 -8.34
CA CYS A 277 12.73 18.85 -8.12
C CYS A 277 13.27 20.27 -8.29
N ARG A 278 12.37 21.24 -8.48
CA ARG A 278 12.73 22.64 -8.74
C ARG A 278 13.65 23.22 -7.66
N VAL A 279 13.35 22.97 -6.38
CA VAL A 279 14.17 23.42 -5.24
C VAL A 279 15.60 22.88 -5.36
N CYS A 280 15.74 21.57 -5.49
CA CYS A 280 17.03 20.91 -5.53
C CYS A 280 17.84 21.22 -6.79
N ARG A 281 17.22 21.70 -7.87
CA ARG A 281 17.90 22.11 -9.11
C ARG A 281 18.18 23.60 -9.21
N SER A 282 17.61 24.41 -8.32
CA SER A 282 17.92 25.84 -8.23
C SER A 282 19.03 26.20 -7.25
N MET A 283 19.45 25.28 -6.39
CA MET A 283 20.43 25.56 -5.34
C MET A 283 21.18 24.30 -4.87
N THR A 284 22.28 24.53 -4.16
CA THR A 284 23.12 23.52 -3.51
C THR A 284 22.62 23.17 -2.10
N ALA A 285 23.18 22.11 -1.51
CA ALA A 285 22.86 21.72 -0.13
C ALA A 285 23.29 22.79 0.90
N ASP A 286 24.46 23.41 0.70
CA ASP A 286 24.96 24.50 1.55
C ASP A 286 24.06 25.74 1.48
N GLU A 287 23.63 26.14 0.28
CA GLU A 287 22.71 27.27 0.09
C GLU A 287 21.35 27.00 0.74
N LEU A 288 20.80 25.78 0.59
CA LEU A 288 19.54 25.41 1.23
C LEU A 288 19.66 25.42 2.77
N ARG A 289 20.78 24.92 3.32
CA ARG A 289 21.05 24.95 4.77
C ARG A 289 21.06 26.36 5.34
N GLN A 290 21.69 27.28 4.63
CA GLN A 290 21.89 28.67 5.08
C GLN A 290 20.73 29.60 4.71
N SER A 291 19.77 29.13 3.91
CA SER A 291 18.63 29.92 3.48
C SER A 291 17.73 30.34 4.66
N LYS A 292 17.25 31.59 4.61
CA LYS A 292 16.23 32.07 5.56
C LYS A 292 14.87 31.39 5.35
N ASP A 293 14.61 30.93 4.12
CA ASP A 293 13.37 30.24 3.74
C ASP A 293 13.52 28.71 3.79
N ARG A 294 14.52 28.21 4.52
CA ARG A 294 14.87 26.78 4.60
C ARG A 294 13.67 25.88 4.84
N GLU A 295 12.81 26.20 5.82
CA GLU A 295 11.63 25.39 6.14
C GLU A 295 10.66 25.31 4.97
N ARG A 296 10.37 26.43 4.30
CA ARG A 296 9.48 26.46 3.15
C ARG A 296 10.04 25.69 1.97
N LEU A 297 11.34 25.86 1.69
CA LEU A 297 12.03 25.14 0.60
C LEU A 297 12.06 23.64 0.85
N LEU A 298 12.32 23.20 2.09
CA LEU A 298 12.23 21.79 2.47
C LEU A 298 10.80 21.26 2.37
N ALA A 299 9.78 22.03 2.75
CA ALA A 299 8.39 21.60 2.64
C ALA A 299 7.97 21.42 1.18
N LEU A 300 8.36 22.33 0.28
CA LEU A 300 8.14 22.20 -1.17
C LEU A 300 8.84 20.97 -1.74
N HIS A 301 10.11 20.75 -1.39
CA HIS A 301 10.86 19.55 -1.79
C HIS A 301 10.17 18.26 -1.30
N ASN A 302 9.85 18.21 0.00
CA ASN A 302 9.23 17.06 0.64
C ASN A 302 7.91 16.70 -0.04
N LEU A 303 7.07 17.71 -0.33
CA LEU A 303 5.81 17.50 -1.02
C LEU A 303 6.03 17.03 -2.46
N HIS A 304 6.97 17.61 -3.21
CA HIS A 304 7.31 17.14 -4.56
C HIS A 304 7.74 15.68 -4.60
N VAL A 305 8.62 15.24 -3.69
CA VAL A 305 9.06 13.84 -3.61
C VAL A 305 7.89 12.91 -3.31
N THR A 306 7.02 13.33 -2.40
CA THR A 306 5.87 12.53 -1.95
C THR A 306 4.85 12.36 -3.07
N LEU A 307 4.52 13.43 -3.80
CA LEU A 307 3.63 13.38 -4.96
C LEU A 307 4.23 12.56 -6.12
N ALA A 308 5.54 12.68 -6.35
CA ALA A 308 6.23 11.90 -7.37
C ALA A 308 6.21 10.39 -7.06
N GLU A 309 6.32 10.00 -5.78
CA GLU A 309 6.21 8.60 -5.37
C GLU A 309 4.81 8.05 -5.62
N ILE A 310 3.76 8.80 -5.28
CA ILE A 310 2.38 8.42 -5.59
C ILE A 310 2.18 8.25 -7.10
N ALA A 311 2.74 9.13 -7.93
CA ALA A 311 2.69 9.00 -9.39
C ALA A 311 3.43 7.74 -9.89
N ARG A 312 4.59 7.42 -9.32
CA ARG A 312 5.36 6.20 -9.62
C ARG A 312 4.56 4.94 -9.28
N ILE A 313 3.83 4.94 -8.16
CA ILE A 313 2.98 3.81 -7.76
C ILE A 313 1.81 3.62 -8.74
N ARG A 314 1.14 4.70 -9.16
CA ARG A 314 0.09 4.61 -10.19
C ARG A 314 0.62 4.00 -11.49
N GLN A 315 1.80 4.42 -11.93
CA GLN A 315 2.45 3.85 -13.12
C GLN A 315 2.78 2.36 -12.92
N ALA A 316 3.32 1.99 -11.76
CA ALA A 316 3.63 0.59 -11.44
C ALA A 316 2.38 -0.31 -11.46
N ILE A 317 1.24 0.17 -10.93
CA ILE A 317 -0.03 -0.57 -11.03
C ILE A 317 -0.47 -0.71 -12.48
N GLN A 318 -0.41 0.37 -13.27
CA GLN A 318 -0.80 0.33 -14.68
C GLN A 318 0.08 -0.65 -15.50
N ASP A 319 1.36 -0.74 -15.17
CA ASP A 319 2.30 -1.66 -15.80
C ASP A 319 2.26 -3.08 -15.22
N GLY A 320 1.54 -3.32 -14.12
CA GLY A 320 1.59 -4.63 -13.42
C GLY A 320 2.98 -4.92 -12.84
N THR A 321 3.67 -3.91 -12.31
CA THR A 321 4.99 -4.04 -11.68
C THR A 321 5.03 -3.45 -10.27
N LEU A 322 3.91 -3.48 -9.55
CA LEU A 322 3.81 -2.97 -8.18
C LEU A 322 4.67 -3.81 -7.23
N TRP A 323 4.77 -5.13 -7.42
CA TRP A 323 5.67 -5.96 -6.62
C TRP A 323 7.13 -5.50 -6.74
N GLU A 324 7.59 -5.15 -7.95
CA GLU A 324 8.91 -4.57 -8.16
C GLU A 324 9.08 -3.22 -7.43
N LEU A 325 8.03 -2.43 -7.31
CA LEU A 325 8.16 -1.19 -6.54
C LEU A 325 8.18 -1.44 -5.03
N VAL A 326 7.32 -2.34 -4.53
CA VAL A 326 7.26 -2.74 -3.11
C VAL A 326 8.61 -3.29 -2.66
N ASP A 327 9.16 -4.23 -3.42
CA ASP A 327 10.37 -4.94 -3.04
C ASP A 327 11.62 -4.02 -3.10
N GLU A 328 11.62 -2.99 -3.97
CA GLU A 328 12.65 -1.93 -3.97
C GLU A 328 12.52 -1.02 -2.75
N ARG A 329 11.31 -0.57 -2.42
CA ARG A 329 11.06 0.34 -1.30
C ARG A 329 11.30 -0.33 0.05
N CYS A 330 10.83 -1.57 0.21
CA CYS A 330 10.93 -2.27 1.48
C CYS A 330 12.36 -2.71 1.84
N ARG A 331 13.31 -2.65 0.90
CA ARG A 331 14.75 -2.81 1.18
C ARG A 331 15.41 -1.57 1.78
N SER A 332 14.71 -0.45 1.87
CA SER A 332 15.29 0.77 2.45
C SER A 332 15.44 0.74 3.98
N HIS A 333 14.71 -0.15 4.66
CA HIS A 333 14.79 -0.30 6.12
C HIS A 333 14.42 -1.71 6.57
N PRO A 334 15.13 -2.34 7.54
CA PRO A 334 14.84 -3.70 8.00
C PRO A 334 13.39 -3.92 8.44
N ARG A 335 12.78 -2.92 9.09
CA ARG A 335 11.37 -3.02 9.52
C ARG A 335 10.36 -2.95 8.37
N LEU A 336 10.69 -2.28 7.27
CA LEU A 336 9.86 -2.33 6.07
C LEU A 336 9.98 -3.69 5.38
N LEU A 337 11.18 -4.30 5.41
CA LEU A 337 11.38 -5.67 4.97
C LEU A 337 10.56 -6.66 5.81
N ASP A 338 10.51 -6.50 7.14
CA ASP A 338 9.62 -7.28 8.02
C ASP A 338 8.15 -7.16 7.59
N GLY A 339 7.69 -5.94 7.29
CA GLY A 339 6.35 -5.68 6.76
C GLY A 339 6.09 -6.34 5.40
N TYR A 340 7.04 -6.26 4.46
CA TYR A 340 6.93 -6.93 3.16
C TYR A 340 6.86 -8.45 3.30
N ARG A 341 7.67 -9.04 4.17
CA ARG A 341 7.64 -10.48 4.45
C ARG A 341 6.33 -10.92 5.08
N GLU A 342 5.73 -10.08 5.94
CA GLU A 342 4.39 -10.30 6.44
C GLU A 342 3.35 -10.23 5.32
N LEU A 343 3.42 -9.23 4.42
CA LEU A 343 2.50 -9.13 3.28
C LEU A 343 2.55 -10.39 2.39
N LEU A 344 3.74 -10.90 2.12
CA LEU A 344 3.94 -12.15 1.37
C LEU A 344 3.40 -13.38 2.10
N ALA A 345 3.29 -13.37 3.43
CA ALA A 345 2.64 -14.46 4.15
C ALA A 345 1.13 -14.54 3.85
N HIS A 346 0.53 -13.45 3.36
CA HIS A 346 -0.85 -13.37 2.90
C HIS A 346 -0.96 -13.45 1.36
N ALA A 347 0.11 -13.81 0.65
CA ALA A 347 0.12 -13.80 -0.82
C ALA A 347 -0.93 -14.72 -1.45
N ALA A 348 -1.28 -15.85 -0.82
CA ALA A 348 -2.34 -16.74 -1.31
C ALA A 348 -3.76 -16.09 -1.22
N GLU A 349 -3.97 -15.17 -0.27
CA GLU A 349 -5.21 -14.37 -0.23
C GLU A 349 -5.20 -13.33 -1.35
N LEU A 350 -4.07 -12.64 -1.53
CA LEU A 350 -3.90 -11.59 -2.54
C LEU A 350 -3.96 -12.12 -3.98
N GLU A 351 -3.45 -13.34 -4.20
CA GLU A 351 -3.39 -13.97 -5.52
C GLU A 351 -4.78 -14.07 -6.15
N ARG A 352 -5.82 -14.36 -5.36
CA ARG A 352 -7.18 -14.64 -5.85
C ARG A 352 -7.75 -13.52 -6.71
N ASP A 353 -7.40 -12.28 -6.37
CA ASP A 353 -7.89 -11.10 -7.06
C ASP A 353 -6.78 -10.34 -7.82
N ASP A 354 -5.57 -10.89 -7.91
CA ASP A 354 -4.45 -10.29 -8.63
C ASP A 354 -4.51 -10.58 -10.13
N ALA A 355 -3.94 -9.70 -10.95
CA ALA A 355 -3.95 -9.83 -12.41
C ALA A 355 -3.23 -11.12 -12.87
N VAL A 356 -3.88 -11.88 -13.76
CA VAL A 356 -3.36 -13.15 -14.30
C VAL A 356 -2.08 -12.97 -15.10
N SER A 357 -2.03 -11.89 -15.90
CA SER A 357 -0.88 -11.55 -16.71
C SER A 357 -0.40 -10.16 -16.35
N LYS A 358 0.92 -10.00 -16.26
CA LYS A 358 1.57 -8.72 -15.99
C LYS A 358 2.64 -8.43 -17.03
N ARG A 359 3.21 -7.22 -17.00
CA ARG A 359 4.20 -6.80 -18.00
C ARG A 359 5.50 -7.59 -17.92
N ARG A 360 5.94 -7.93 -16.72
CA ARG A 360 7.19 -8.66 -16.46
C ARG A 360 7.24 -9.20 -15.04
N PHE A 361 8.17 -10.11 -14.80
CA PHE A 361 8.54 -10.61 -13.49
C PHE A 361 10.05 -10.51 -13.30
N PHE A 362 10.51 -9.79 -12.27
CA PHE A 362 11.94 -9.71 -11.96
C PHE A 362 12.27 -10.37 -10.62
N TYR A 363 13.14 -11.37 -10.67
CA TYR A 363 13.69 -11.98 -9.47
C TYR A 363 14.72 -11.07 -8.79
N ARG A 364 14.51 -10.76 -7.51
CA ARG A 364 15.38 -9.87 -6.72
C ARG A 364 15.75 -10.42 -5.33
N GLY A 365 15.66 -11.73 -5.18
CA GLY A 365 15.92 -12.44 -3.92
C GLY A 365 14.71 -13.27 -3.46
N SER A 366 14.89 -13.99 -2.37
CA SER A 366 14.00 -15.06 -1.89
C SER A 366 12.56 -14.63 -1.60
N GLU A 367 12.33 -13.36 -1.26
CA GLU A 367 10.97 -12.82 -1.15
C GLU A 367 10.18 -12.94 -2.46
N THR A 368 10.86 -12.86 -3.61
CA THR A 368 10.24 -12.97 -4.95
C THR A 368 9.59 -14.35 -5.16
N CYS A 369 10.16 -15.41 -4.58
CA CYS A 369 9.61 -16.77 -4.67
C CYS A 369 8.21 -16.92 -4.02
N ARG A 370 7.80 -15.95 -3.19
CA ARG A 370 6.51 -15.97 -2.48
C ARG A 370 5.48 -15.03 -3.09
N ARG A 371 5.79 -14.38 -4.21
CA ARG A 371 4.85 -13.47 -4.88
C ARG A 371 3.72 -14.25 -5.56
N THR A 372 2.62 -13.55 -5.80
CA THR A 372 1.37 -14.08 -6.36
C THR A 372 1.56 -14.79 -7.71
N GLU A 373 2.49 -14.31 -8.55
CA GLU A 373 2.81 -14.94 -9.84
C GLU A 373 3.37 -16.34 -9.69
N VAL A 374 4.27 -16.53 -8.71
CA VAL A 374 4.93 -17.83 -8.46
C VAL A 374 3.93 -18.80 -7.87
N LEU A 375 3.16 -18.36 -6.87
CA LEU A 375 2.12 -19.17 -6.24
C LEU A 375 1.07 -19.65 -7.26
N ARG A 376 0.56 -18.71 -8.08
CA ARG A 376 -0.38 -19.05 -9.16
C ARG A 376 0.20 -20.06 -10.13
N PHE A 377 1.46 -19.89 -10.53
CA PHE A 377 2.08 -20.83 -11.45
C PHE A 377 2.19 -22.23 -10.85
N HIS A 378 2.57 -22.34 -9.56
CA HIS A 378 2.60 -23.60 -8.83
C HIS A 378 1.24 -24.28 -8.73
N GLU A 379 0.15 -23.50 -8.60
CA GLU A 379 -1.22 -24.05 -8.60
C GLU A 379 -1.70 -24.54 -9.97
N VAL A 380 -1.14 -24.01 -11.06
CA VAL A 380 -1.53 -24.35 -12.44
C VAL A 380 -0.67 -25.48 -13.01
N ILE A 381 0.59 -25.58 -12.61
CA ILE A 381 1.54 -26.63 -13.04
C ILE A 381 0.91 -28.05 -13.02
N PRO A 382 0.24 -28.51 -11.95
CA PRO A 382 -0.38 -29.84 -11.89
C PRO A 382 -1.31 -30.21 -13.06
N ARG A 383 -1.83 -29.22 -13.79
CA ARG A 383 -2.76 -29.42 -14.91
C ARG A 383 -2.07 -29.83 -16.21
N ILE A 384 -0.73 -29.78 -16.28
CA ILE A 384 0.03 -30.24 -17.45
C ILE A 384 -0.18 -31.74 -17.60
N SER A 385 -0.58 -32.19 -18.80
CA SER A 385 -0.73 -33.62 -19.09
C SER A 385 0.62 -34.26 -19.34
N LEU A 386 0.88 -35.41 -18.73
CA LEU A 386 2.15 -36.11 -18.76
C LEU A 386 2.02 -37.52 -19.35
N GLY A 387 3.11 -38.02 -19.95
CA GLY A 387 3.28 -39.43 -20.31
C GLY A 387 3.88 -40.27 -19.18
N GLU A 388 4.23 -41.52 -19.47
CA GLU A 388 4.78 -42.45 -18.46
C GLU A 388 6.18 -42.04 -17.99
N ARG A 389 7.04 -41.57 -18.90
CA ARG A 389 8.40 -41.11 -18.58
C ARG A 389 8.55 -39.61 -18.84
N VAL A 390 8.80 -38.86 -17.78
CA VAL A 390 8.90 -37.41 -17.80
C VAL A 390 10.33 -36.96 -17.50
N LEU A 391 10.87 -36.08 -18.35
CA LEU A 391 12.14 -35.40 -18.12
C LEU A 391 11.89 -33.93 -17.82
N VAL A 392 12.40 -33.43 -16.69
CA VAL A 392 12.52 -32.00 -16.41
C VAL A 392 13.95 -31.57 -16.73
N SER A 393 14.14 -30.71 -17.72
CA SER A 393 15.45 -30.27 -18.22
C SER A 393 15.70 -28.80 -17.91
N PHE A 394 16.79 -28.51 -17.19
CA PHE A 394 17.22 -27.15 -16.85
C PHE A 394 17.86 -26.42 -18.05
N ASP A 395 18.43 -27.18 -18.99
CA ASP A 395 19.12 -26.68 -20.19
C ASP A 395 18.25 -26.76 -21.46
N GLY A 396 17.01 -27.22 -21.35
CA GLY A 396 16.07 -27.47 -22.46
C GLY A 396 16.48 -28.60 -23.41
N ARG A 397 17.51 -29.38 -23.09
CA ARG A 397 17.98 -30.49 -23.93
C ARG A 397 17.15 -31.74 -23.73
N GLN A 398 16.79 -32.38 -24.83
CA GLN A 398 16.08 -33.65 -24.83
C GLN A 398 17.05 -34.82 -24.66
N VAL A 399 16.61 -35.86 -23.94
CA VAL A 399 17.31 -37.14 -23.81
C VAL A 399 16.40 -38.23 -24.39
N PRO A 400 16.92 -39.21 -25.16
CA PRO A 400 16.11 -40.31 -25.65
C PRO A 400 15.46 -41.11 -24.51
N GLY A 401 14.22 -41.59 -24.73
CA GLY A 401 13.52 -42.48 -23.81
C GLY A 401 12.57 -41.80 -22.83
N PHE A 402 12.21 -40.54 -23.07
CA PHE A 402 11.17 -39.81 -22.32
C PHE A 402 10.03 -39.43 -23.26
N ASP A 403 8.79 -39.66 -22.81
CA ASP A 403 7.56 -39.37 -23.56
C ASP A 403 7.15 -37.90 -23.40
N THR A 404 7.60 -37.26 -22.32
CA THR A 404 7.32 -35.85 -22.04
C THR A 404 8.60 -35.16 -21.58
N VAL A 405 8.93 -34.04 -22.22
CA VAL A 405 10.07 -33.20 -21.83
C VAL A 405 9.55 -31.82 -21.45
N LEU A 406 9.84 -31.42 -20.22
CA LEU A 406 9.51 -30.11 -19.67
C LEU A 406 10.81 -29.32 -19.48
N ASN A 407 10.81 -28.07 -19.92
CA ASN A 407 11.86 -27.13 -19.56
C ASN A 407 11.69 -26.70 -18.10
N PHE A 408 12.72 -26.11 -17.51
CA PHE A 408 12.67 -25.60 -16.14
C PHE A 408 13.02 -24.12 -16.10
N LYS A 409 12.22 -23.32 -15.40
CA LYS A 409 12.48 -21.89 -15.18
C LYS A 409 12.24 -21.56 -13.70
N PRO A 410 13.29 -21.34 -12.88
CA PRO A 410 13.09 -20.88 -11.50
C PRO A 410 12.58 -19.43 -11.48
N PRO A 411 11.82 -18.98 -10.45
CA PRO A 411 11.28 -19.76 -9.33
C PRO A 411 10.02 -20.58 -9.64
N PHE A 412 9.55 -20.56 -10.89
CA PHE A 412 8.29 -21.17 -11.29
C PHE A 412 8.34 -22.70 -11.30
N GLY A 413 9.36 -23.28 -11.94
CA GLY A 413 9.53 -24.73 -12.05
C GLY A 413 9.34 -25.26 -13.47
N PRO A 414 8.83 -26.49 -13.61
CA PRO A 414 8.74 -27.16 -14.91
C PRO A 414 7.62 -26.57 -15.78
N TYR A 415 7.87 -26.46 -17.09
CA TYR A 415 6.90 -25.98 -18.08
C TYR A 415 7.11 -26.64 -19.45
N PRO A 416 6.05 -26.87 -20.24
CA PRO A 416 6.17 -27.40 -21.59
C PRO A 416 6.64 -26.28 -22.55
N VAL A 417 7.33 -26.62 -23.63
CA VAL A 417 7.98 -25.65 -24.54
C VAL A 417 7.00 -24.63 -25.13
N GLU A 418 5.72 -25.01 -25.26
CA GLU A 418 4.64 -24.17 -25.74
C GLU A 418 4.36 -22.96 -24.83
N LEU A 419 4.74 -23.04 -23.55
CA LEU A 419 4.62 -21.93 -22.58
C LEU A 419 5.87 -21.05 -22.51
N ALA A 420 6.92 -21.31 -23.30
CA ALA A 420 8.19 -20.57 -23.22
C ALA A 420 8.02 -19.05 -23.41
N GLU A 421 7.05 -18.63 -24.21
CA GLU A 421 6.75 -17.22 -24.50
C GLU A 421 5.55 -16.67 -23.70
N THR A 422 5.01 -17.45 -22.75
CA THR A 422 3.81 -17.09 -21.98
C THR A 422 4.17 -16.57 -20.60
N PHE A 423 3.41 -15.60 -20.07
CA PHE A 423 3.61 -15.08 -18.72
C PHE A 423 3.27 -16.15 -17.66
N PRO A 424 4.08 -16.28 -16.59
CA PRO A 424 5.26 -15.48 -16.27
C PRO A 424 6.58 -16.01 -16.84
N VAL A 425 6.60 -17.18 -17.47
CA VAL A 425 7.82 -17.85 -17.95
C VAL A 425 8.61 -16.99 -18.93
N GLY A 426 8.00 -16.58 -20.04
CA GLY A 426 8.69 -15.85 -21.11
C GLY A 426 9.05 -14.42 -20.75
N GLN A 427 8.23 -13.76 -19.92
CA GLN A 427 8.44 -12.38 -19.51
C GLN A 427 9.08 -12.29 -18.12
N SER A 428 10.01 -13.20 -17.81
CA SER A 428 10.76 -13.20 -16.56
C SER A 428 12.26 -13.08 -16.76
N GLU A 429 12.88 -12.29 -15.88
CA GLU A 429 14.33 -12.14 -15.79
C GLU A 429 14.81 -12.63 -14.43
N VAL A 430 15.75 -13.57 -14.46
CA VAL A 430 16.29 -14.26 -13.27
C VAL A 430 17.81 -14.33 -13.40
N PRO A 431 18.56 -14.23 -12.28
CA PRO A 431 20.01 -14.38 -12.30
C PRO A 431 20.41 -15.82 -12.66
N GLU A 432 21.68 -16.02 -12.97
CA GLU A 432 22.22 -17.37 -13.27
C GLU A 432 22.22 -18.28 -12.04
N TRP A 433 22.38 -17.72 -10.84
CA TRP A 433 22.55 -18.49 -9.61
C TRP A 433 21.88 -17.83 -8.40
N ASP A 434 20.96 -18.56 -7.77
CA ASP A 434 20.41 -18.35 -6.41
C ASP A 434 19.68 -19.64 -5.99
N ASP A 435 20.05 -20.23 -4.85
CA ASP A 435 19.48 -21.49 -4.37
C ASP A 435 17.97 -21.37 -4.09
N ASP A 436 17.50 -20.20 -3.61
CA ASP A 436 16.10 -20.04 -3.17
C ASP A 436 15.13 -20.06 -4.35
N MET A 437 15.53 -19.55 -5.51
CA MET A 437 14.71 -19.65 -6.73
C MET A 437 14.65 -21.09 -7.23
N VAL A 438 15.75 -21.84 -7.15
CA VAL A 438 15.76 -23.24 -7.61
C VAL A 438 14.96 -24.12 -6.66
N ARG A 439 15.09 -23.95 -5.33
CA ARG A 439 14.23 -24.63 -4.35
C ARG A 439 12.74 -24.35 -4.61
N SER A 440 12.40 -23.10 -4.91
CA SER A 440 11.04 -22.72 -5.29
C SER A 440 10.57 -23.43 -6.56
N GLY A 441 11.40 -23.47 -7.62
CA GLY A 441 11.07 -24.20 -8.84
C GLY A 441 10.94 -25.72 -8.62
N CYS A 442 11.76 -26.31 -7.74
CA CYS A 442 11.65 -27.72 -7.35
C CYS A 442 10.32 -28.04 -6.65
N ALA A 443 9.72 -27.08 -5.94
CA ALA A 443 8.36 -27.25 -5.42
C ALA A 443 7.34 -27.49 -6.54
N GLY A 444 7.50 -26.84 -7.69
CA GLY A 444 6.71 -27.10 -8.89
C GLY A 444 6.90 -28.52 -9.45
N ILE A 445 8.12 -29.08 -9.37
CA ILE A 445 8.38 -30.48 -9.75
C ILE A 445 7.63 -31.43 -8.80
N ARG A 446 7.72 -31.21 -7.49
CA ARG A 446 6.98 -32.01 -6.50
C ARG A 446 5.47 -31.95 -6.74
N ALA A 447 4.93 -30.76 -7.02
CA ALA A 447 3.51 -30.60 -7.32
C ALA A 447 3.06 -31.41 -8.56
N LEU A 448 3.90 -31.53 -9.60
CA LEU A 448 3.63 -32.44 -10.72
C LEU A 448 3.67 -33.90 -10.31
N MET A 449 4.69 -34.31 -9.54
CA MET A 449 4.84 -35.70 -9.11
C MET A 449 3.66 -36.16 -8.24
N GLU A 450 3.19 -35.30 -7.35
CA GLU A 450 2.02 -35.56 -6.51
C GLU A 450 0.72 -35.68 -7.34
N ALA A 451 0.59 -34.89 -8.40
CA ALA A 451 -0.59 -34.90 -9.26
C ALA A 451 -0.61 -36.06 -10.28
N HIS A 452 0.54 -36.61 -10.64
CA HIS A 452 0.73 -37.66 -11.65
C HIS A 452 1.54 -38.84 -11.08
N PRO A 453 1.02 -39.59 -10.08
CA PRO A 453 1.76 -40.64 -9.37
C PRO A 453 2.14 -41.85 -10.27
N GLU A 454 1.51 -41.99 -11.42
CA GLU A 454 1.81 -43.01 -12.43
C GLU A 454 3.04 -42.69 -13.29
N SER A 455 3.43 -41.42 -13.36
CA SER A 455 4.55 -40.95 -14.16
C SER A 455 5.88 -41.12 -13.41
N ARG A 456 6.93 -41.53 -14.12
CA ARG A 456 8.30 -41.60 -13.61
C ARG A 456 9.08 -40.36 -14.02
N PHE A 457 9.65 -39.66 -13.05
CA PHE A 457 10.34 -38.39 -13.27
C PHE A 457 11.85 -38.55 -13.24
N ALA A 458 12.51 -37.93 -14.21
CA ALA A 458 13.93 -37.66 -14.18
C ALA A 458 14.19 -36.15 -14.28
N VAL A 459 15.21 -35.65 -13.59
CA VAL A 459 15.66 -34.26 -13.65
C VAL A 459 17.05 -34.21 -14.26
N ARG A 460 17.20 -33.44 -15.33
CA ARG A 460 18.50 -33.09 -15.92
C ARG A 460 18.89 -31.68 -15.49
N CYS A 461 19.98 -31.58 -14.74
CA CYS A 461 20.51 -30.31 -14.24
C CYS A 461 22.05 -30.32 -14.23
N GLY A 462 22.63 -29.13 -14.13
CA GLY A 462 24.07 -28.94 -13.92
C GLY A 462 24.57 -29.56 -12.60
N GLU A 463 25.89 -29.71 -12.49
CA GLU A 463 26.54 -30.26 -11.28
C GLU A 463 26.25 -29.41 -10.05
N GLU A 464 26.20 -28.09 -10.23
CA GLU A 464 25.92 -27.10 -9.19
C GLU A 464 24.52 -27.27 -8.57
N TRP A 465 23.54 -27.76 -9.33
CA TRP A 465 22.16 -27.97 -8.85
C TRP A 465 21.89 -29.39 -8.38
N THR A 466 22.75 -30.35 -8.72
CA THR A 466 22.52 -31.78 -8.45
C THR A 466 22.24 -32.05 -6.98
N ARG A 467 23.02 -31.45 -6.08
CA ARG A 467 22.82 -31.61 -4.63
C ARG A 467 21.45 -31.08 -4.19
N LEU A 468 21.09 -29.88 -4.64
CA LEU A 468 19.85 -29.22 -4.26
C LEU A 468 18.64 -29.98 -4.80
N VAL A 469 18.69 -30.44 -6.06
CA VAL A 469 17.62 -31.26 -6.66
C VAL A 469 17.44 -32.58 -5.92
N LEU A 470 18.53 -33.26 -5.52
CA LEU A 470 18.43 -34.49 -4.72
C LEU A 470 17.86 -34.26 -3.32
N GLU A 471 18.14 -33.09 -2.72
CA GLU A 471 17.56 -32.69 -1.43
C GLU A 471 16.06 -32.35 -1.55
N GLU A 472 15.67 -31.63 -2.61
CA GLU A 472 14.31 -31.11 -2.79
C GLU A 472 13.36 -32.10 -3.48
N VAL A 473 13.87 -33.00 -4.34
CA VAL A 473 13.07 -33.92 -5.15
C VAL A 473 13.68 -35.33 -5.09
N PRO A 474 13.69 -35.98 -3.91
CA PRO A 474 14.45 -37.22 -3.68
C PRO A 474 13.93 -38.41 -4.49
N ASP A 475 12.66 -38.39 -4.91
CA ASP A 475 12.02 -39.48 -5.66
C ASP A 475 12.27 -39.40 -7.18
N ALA A 476 12.94 -38.36 -7.67
CA ALA A 476 13.27 -38.20 -9.09
C ALA A 476 14.68 -38.71 -9.42
N GLU A 477 14.84 -39.36 -10.57
CA GLU A 477 16.15 -39.77 -11.07
C GLU A 477 16.95 -38.55 -11.56
N VAL A 478 18.18 -38.33 -11.08
CA VAL A 478 18.98 -37.18 -11.54
C VAL A 478 19.95 -37.58 -12.66
N CYS A 479 19.72 -37.05 -13.86
CA CYS A 479 20.54 -37.22 -15.05
C CYS A 479 21.59 -36.12 -15.15
N ARG A 480 22.87 -36.43 -14.93
CA ARG A 480 23.95 -35.43 -15.01
C ARG A 480 24.25 -35.03 -16.45
N GLU A 481 24.75 -33.82 -16.66
CA GLU A 481 25.47 -33.49 -17.89
C GLU A 481 26.69 -34.42 -18.02
N GLN A 482 26.71 -35.30 -19.02
CA GLN A 482 27.99 -35.83 -19.48
C GLN A 482 28.66 -34.68 -20.24
N VAL A 483 29.80 -34.22 -19.71
CA VAL A 483 30.66 -33.16 -20.26
C VAL A 483 30.99 -33.41 -21.72
#